data_AF-A0A5B6YKF1-F1
#
_entry.id   AF-A0A5B6YKF1-F1
#
_cell.length_a   1.000
_cell.length_b   1.000
_cell.length_c   1.000
_cell.angle_alpha   90.00
_cell.angle_beta   90.00
_cell.angle_gamma   90.00
#
_symmetry.space_group_name_H-M   'P 1'
#
loop_
_entity.id
_entity.type
_entity.pdbx_description
1 polymer ?
#
loop_
_entity_poly.entity_id
_entity_poly.type
_entity_poly.pdbx_seq_one_letter_code
_entity_poly.pdbx_strand_id
1 'polypeptide(L)'
;LFHSINYNNAVNDDDKMGRAQLEHMVETHRKSGSLKLDEALGYFHRAVKMRPLPSIRVFDFLLGSISKMKEHFTVLSLYKDLGFVRIQPSIATMGILTNC
;
A
#
# COMPACT_ATOMS: atom_id res chain seq x y z
N LEU A 1 12.73 -15.18 5.75
CA LEU A 1 13.88 -14.36 5.31
C LEU A 1 13.35 -13.34 4.32
N PHE A 2 12.96 -12.18 4.86
CA PHE A 2 12.23 -11.14 4.12
C PHE A 2 13.11 -10.61 2.99
N HIS A 3 12.65 -10.79 1.75
CA HIS A 3 13.31 -10.25 0.58
C HIS A 3 13.27 -8.73 0.68
N SER A 4 14.42 -8.08 0.90
CA SER A 4 14.57 -6.66 0.61
C SER A 4 14.30 -6.48 -0.88
N ILE A 5 13.16 -5.87 -1.22
CA ILE A 5 12.74 -5.71 -2.60
C ILE A 5 13.66 -4.70 -3.27
N ASN A 6 14.34 -5.15 -4.32
CA ASN A 6 15.11 -4.29 -5.19
C ASN A 6 14.14 -3.43 -6.02
N TYR A 7 14.00 -2.16 -5.67
CA TYR A 7 13.13 -1.20 -6.39
C TYR A 7 13.58 -0.92 -7.83
N ASN A 8 14.71 -1.46 -8.29
CA ASN A 8 15.35 -1.10 -9.56
C ASN A 8 14.99 -1.98 -10.78
N ASN A 9 13.99 -2.86 -10.72
CA ASN A 9 13.61 -3.67 -11.88
C ASN A 9 12.36 -3.14 -12.60
N ALA A 10 12.61 -2.72 -13.85
CA ALA A 10 11.76 -2.55 -15.03
C ALA A 10 10.38 -1.93 -14.83
N VAL A 11 10.26 -0.67 -15.24
CA VAL A 11 9.00 -0.09 -15.70
C VAL A 11 8.64 -0.83 -16.99
N ASN A 12 7.69 -1.77 -16.91
CA ASN A 12 6.96 -2.20 -18.09
C ASN A 12 5.84 -1.18 -18.31
N ASP A 13 5.84 -0.53 -19.48
CA ASP A 13 4.93 0.57 -19.85
C ASP A 13 3.43 0.18 -19.99
N ASP A 14 3.02 -1.02 -19.58
CA ASP A 14 1.70 -1.59 -19.92
C ASP A 14 0.67 -1.66 -18.77
N ASP A 15 0.91 -1.02 -17.62
CA ASP A 15 -0.16 -0.81 -16.63
C ASP A 15 -0.03 0.57 -15.96
N LYS A 16 -0.50 1.59 -16.67
CA LYS A 16 -0.60 2.95 -16.13
C LYS A 16 -1.94 3.16 -15.43
N MET A 17 -2.20 2.43 -14.35
CA MET A 17 -3.25 2.79 -13.39
C MET A 17 -3.00 4.23 -12.91
N GLY A 18 -3.86 5.15 -13.30
CA GLY A 18 -3.69 6.57 -13.03
C GLY A 18 -3.91 6.90 -11.55
N ARG A 19 -3.24 7.93 -11.03
CA ARG A 19 -3.41 8.41 -9.64
C ARG A 19 -4.89 8.59 -9.26
N ALA A 20 -5.68 9.19 -10.14
CA ALA A 20 -7.10 9.41 -9.91
C ALA A 20 -7.89 8.08 -9.80
N GLN A 21 -7.50 7.05 -10.56
CA GLN A 21 -8.12 5.73 -10.47
C GLN A 21 -7.73 5.03 -9.16
N LEU A 22 -6.50 5.19 -8.69
CA LEU A 22 -6.06 4.66 -7.39
C LEU A 22 -6.81 5.33 -6.22
N GLU A 23 -6.98 6.65 -6.27
CA GLU A 23 -7.76 7.39 -5.27
C GLU A 23 -9.25 7.02 -5.32
N HIS A 24 -9.84 6.86 -6.52
CA HIS A 24 -11.23 6.42 -6.71
C HIS A 24 -11.46 4.98 -6.22
N MET A 25 -10.49 4.10 -6.43
CA MET A 25 -10.52 2.71 -5.95
C MET A 25 -10.56 2.65 -4.41
N VAL A 26 -9.76 3.47 -3.72
CA VAL A 26 -9.80 3.58 -2.25
C VAL A 26 -11.21 3.99 -1.78
N GLU A 27 -11.84 4.94 -2.46
CA GLU A 27 -13.20 5.38 -2.14
C GLU A 27 -14.27 4.30 -2.45
N THR A 28 -14.06 3.53 -3.52
CA THR A 28 -15.00 2.47 -3.96
C THR A 28 -14.94 1.27 -3.03
N HIS A 29 -13.75 0.77 -2.69
CA HIS A 29 -13.59 -0.40 -1.84
C HIS A 29 -13.84 -0.12 -0.35
N ARG A 30 -13.76 1.15 0.08
CA ARG A 30 -14.31 1.55 1.39
C ARG A 30 -15.80 1.19 1.52
N LYS A 31 -16.55 1.16 0.40
CA LYS A 31 -17.99 0.89 0.36
C LYS A 31 -18.36 -0.56 0.04
N SER A 32 -17.58 -1.27 -0.80
CA SER A 32 -17.97 -2.60 -1.30
C SER A 32 -17.46 -3.81 -0.51
N GLY A 33 -16.47 -3.64 0.38
CA GLY A 33 -15.90 -4.73 1.18
C GLY A 33 -14.67 -5.39 0.54
N SER A 34 -13.69 -5.63 1.42
CA SER A 34 -12.34 -6.22 1.30
C SER A 34 -11.72 -6.45 -0.10
N LEU A 35 -10.58 -5.81 -0.32
CA LEU A 35 -9.54 -6.27 -1.26
C LEU A 35 -9.04 -7.67 -0.88
N LYS A 36 -8.53 -8.44 -1.85
CA LYS A 36 -7.70 -9.63 -1.55
C LYS A 36 -6.28 -9.23 -1.18
N LEU A 37 -5.54 -10.12 -0.52
CA LEU A 37 -4.15 -9.86 -0.11
C LEU A 37 -3.26 -9.51 -1.31
N ASP A 38 -3.29 -10.33 -2.37
CA ASP A 38 -2.45 -10.13 -3.56
C ASP A 38 -2.79 -8.82 -4.30
N GLU A 39 -4.07 -8.45 -4.33
CA GLU A 39 -4.52 -7.18 -4.91
C GLU A 39 -3.99 -6.01 -4.09
N ALA A 40 -4.16 -6.04 -2.76
CA ALA A 40 -3.68 -4.99 -1.87
C ALA A 40 -2.15 -4.83 -1.95
N LEU A 41 -1.41 -5.95 -2.02
CA LEU A 41 0.03 -5.94 -2.24
C LEU A 41 0.38 -5.35 -3.61
N GLY A 42 -0.27 -5.79 -4.69
CA GLY A 42 -0.05 -5.26 -6.03
C GLY A 42 -0.25 -3.75 -6.09
N TYR A 43 -1.32 -3.24 -5.46
CA TYR A 43 -1.58 -1.81 -5.38
C TYR A 43 -0.53 -1.07 -4.55
N PHE A 44 -0.07 -1.63 -3.43
CA PHE A 44 0.98 -1.00 -2.63
C PHE A 44 2.28 -0.86 -3.43
N HIS A 45 2.73 -1.93 -4.08
CA HIS A 45 3.95 -1.94 -4.88
C HIS A 45 3.88 -0.96 -6.06
N ARG A 46 2.70 -0.81 -6.65
CA ARG A 46 2.49 0.18 -7.70
C ARG A 46 2.52 1.60 -7.12
N ALA A 47 1.84 1.84 -6.01
CA ALA A 47 1.73 3.14 -5.36
C ALA A 47 3.11 3.71 -4.96
N VAL A 48 4.02 2.90 -4.41
CA VAL A 48 5.37 3.35 -4.02
C VAL A 48 6.24 3.75 -5.23
N LYS A 49 5.97 3.18 -6.41
CA LYS A 49 6.67 3.48 -7.67
C LYS A 49 6.10 4.70 -8.40
N MET A 50 4.87 5.14 -8.10
CA MET A 50 4.24 6.28 -8.78
C MET A 50 4.98 7.59 -8.53
N ARG A 51 4.99 8.45 -9.55
CA ARG A 51 5.49 9.82 -9.49
C ARG A 51 4.49 10.79 -10.17
N PRO A 52 3.98 11.82 -9.47
CA PRO A 52 4.18 12.10 -8.04
C PRO A 52 3.59 10.99 -7.16
N LEU A 53 4.08 10.87 -5.92
CA LEU A 53 3.57 9.88 -4.97
C LEU A 53 2.06 10.10 -4.70
N PRO A 54 1.27 9.03 -4.53
CA PRO A 54 -0.13 9.15 -4.17
C PRO A 54 -0.27 9.61 -2.70
N SER A 55 -1.47 10.00 -2.32
CA SER A 55 -1.77 10.44 -0.95
C SER A 55 -1.50 9.32 0.07
N ILE A 56 -1.01 9.70 1.26
CA ILE A 56 -0.83 8.79 2.41
C ILE A 56 -2.07 7.95 2.72
N ARG A 57 -3.28 8.50 2.46
CA ARG A 57 -4.56 7.82 2.67
C ARG A 57 -4.69 6.52 1.87
N VAL A 58 -4.05 6.43 0.71
CA VAL A 58 -4.01 5.20 -0.08
C VAL A 58 -3.22 4.12 0.65
N PHE A 59 -2.05 4.47 1.18
CA PHE A 59 -1.21 3.54 1.93
C PHE A 59 -1.87 3.10 3.24
N ASP A 60 -2.51 4.03 3.97
CA ASP A 60 -3.29 3.72 5.18
C ASP A 60 -4.42 2.73 4.88
N PHE A 61 -5.13 2.92 3.77
CA PHE A 61 -6.20 2.01 3.36
C PHE A 61 -5.68 0.61 3.03
N LEU A 62 -4.56 0.51 2.32
CA LEU A 62 -3.95 -0.78 1.96
C LEU A 62 -3.42 -1.50 3.20
N LEU A 63 -2.67 -0.81 4.06
CA LEU A 63 -2.17 -1.36 5.32
C LEU A 63 -3.33 -1.82 6.21
N GLY A 64 -4.37 -1.00 6.35
CA GLY A 64 -5.55 -1.35 7.14
C GLY A 64 -6.35 -2.52 6.56
N SER A 65 -6.39 -2.65 5.23
CA SER A 65 -7.02 -3.81 4.58
C SER A 65 -6.25 -5.09 4.86
N ILE A 66 -4.91 -5.06 4.71
CA ILE A 66 -4.03 -6.22 4.96
C ILE A 66 -4.03 -6.60 6.45
N SER A 67 -4.06 -5.61 7.36
CA SER A 67 -4.19 -5.83 8.81
C SER A 67 -5.44 -6.63 9.16
N LYS A 68 -6.60 -6.32 8.54
CA LYS A 68 -7.84 -7.07 8.74
C LYS A 68 -7.78 -8.52 8.25
N MET A 69 -6.83 -8.84 7.36
CA MET A 69 -6.56 -10.21 6.91
C MET A 69 -5.65 -10.99 7.88
N LYS A 70 -5.24 -10.39 9.00
CA LYS A 70 -4.32 -10.96 10.01
C LYS A 70 -2.90 -11.23 9.50
N GLU A 71 -2.48 -10.47 8.49
CA GLU A 71 -1.15 -10.56 7.87
C GLU A 71 -0.14 -9.63 8.57
N HIS A 72 0.06 -9.81 9.88
CA HIS A 72 0.78 -8.85 10.74
C HIS A 72 2.23 -8.60 10.29
N PHE A 73 2.98 -9.65 9.94
CA PHE A 73 4.35 -9.51 9.45
C PHE A 73 4.42 -8.76 8.12
N THR A 74 3.44 -8.98 7.26
CA THR A 74 3.31 -8.27 5.99
C THR A 74 3.07 -6.78 6.24
N VAL A 75 2.16 -6.41 7.14
CA VAL A 75 1.92 -5.00 7.51
C VAL A 75 3.20 -4.34 8.04
N LEU A 76 3.94 -5.01 8.92
CA LEU A 76 5.21 -4.49 9.45
C LEU A 76 6.28 -4.30 8.36
N SER A 77 6.35 -5.21 7.39
CA SER A 77 7.27 -5.08 6.25
C SER A 77 6.91 -3.87 5.38
N LEU A 78 5.62 -3.73 5.02
CA LEU A 78 5.15 -2.62 4.21
C LEU A 78 5.29 -1.27 4.94
N TYR A 79 5.12 -1.23 6.25
CA TYR A 79 5.40 -0.03 7.05
C TYR A 79 6.87 0.39 6.97
N LYS A 80 7.82 -0.55 7.04
CA LYS A 80 9.25 -0.25 6.85
C LYS A 80 9.51 0.30 5.44
N ASP A 81 8.86 -0.26 4.43
CA ASP A 81 8.97 0.20 3.06
C ASP A 81 8.54 1.67 2.90
N LEU A 82 7.49 2.12 3.59
CA LEU A 82 7.11 3.55 3.62
C LEU A 82 8.27 4.44 4.07
N GLY A 83 9.00 4.03 5.11
CA GLY A 83 10.20 4.72 5.59
C GLY A 83 11.31 4.78 4.53
N PHE A 84 11.56 3.67 3.83
CA PHE A 84 12.57 3.61 2.76
C PHE A 84 12.23 4.54 1.58
N VAL A 85 10.94 4.67 1.24
CA VAL A 85 10.49 5.60 0.19
C VAL A 85 10.18 7.01 0.71
N ARG A 86 10.58 7.33 1.95
CA ARG A 86 10.41 8.65 2.60
C ARG A 86 8.96 9.13 2.67
N ILE A 87 8.02 8.20 2.79
CA ILE A 87 6.61 8.51 3.07
C ILE A 87 6.44 8.57 4.59
N GLN A 88 5.97 9.71 5.09
CA GLN A 88 5.72 9.87 6.52
C GLN A 88 4.45 9.11 6.93
N PRO A 89 4.52 8.20 7.92
CA PRO A 89 3.34 7.53 8.46
C PRO A 89 2.34 8.52 9.07
N SER A 90 1.04 8.21 8.95
CA SER A 90 -0.04 8.98 9.57
C SER A 90 -0.42 8.41 10.94
N ILE A 91 -1.25 9.14 11.69
CA ILE A 91 -1.86 8.62 12.93
C ILE A 91 -2.66 7.34 12.66
N ALA A 92 -3.32 7.24 11.49
CA ALA A 92 -4.03 6.05 11.10
C ALA A 92 -3.07 4.87 10.87
N THR A 93 -1.91 5.11 10.23
CA THR A 93 -0.85 4.10 10.10
C THR A 93 -0.45 3.54 11.46
N MET A 94 -0.24 4.41 12.45
CA MET A 94 0.13 3.98 13.81
C MET A 94 -0.98 3.16 14.48
N GLY A 95 -2.24 3.58 14.36
CA GLY A 95 -3.38 2.83 14.88
C GLY A 95 -3.53 1.44 14.25
N ILE A 96 -3.24 1.31 12.96
CA ILE A 96 -3.23 0.02 12.25
C ILE A 96 -2.16 -0.91 12.81
N LEU A 97 -0.95 -0.39 13.06
CA LEU A 97 0.16 -1.19 13.59
C LEU A 97 -0.09 -1.68 15.01
N THR A 98 -0.70 -0.85 15.86
CA THR A 98 -1.06 -1.24 17.23
C THR A 98 -2.16 -2.30 17.27
N ASN A 99 -3.08 -2.26 16.30
CA ASN A 99 -4.20 -3.19 16.21
C ASN A 99 -3.92 -4.42 15.32
N CYS A 100 -2.70 -4.53 14.78
CA CYS A 100 -2.21 -5.76 14.16
C CYS A 100 -1.93 -6.77 15.27
#